data_AF-W1N714-F1
#
_entry.id   AF-W1N714-F1
#
_cell.length_a   1.000
_cell.length_b   1.000
_cell.length_c   1.000
_cell.angle_alpha   90.00
_cell.angle_beta   90.00
_cell.angle_gamma   90.00
#
_symmetry.space_group_name_H-M   'P 1'
#
loop_
_entity.id
_entity.type
_entity.pdbx_description
1 polymer ?
#
loop_
_entity_poly.entity_id
_entity_poly.type
_entity_poly.pdbx_seq_one_letter_code
_entity_poly.pdbx_strand_id
1 'polypeptide(L)'
;VVAATPLAMLGVQLPDWANTTGDYFASLTLPLALICIGATLSTRALRKGYRTAISASLAKMVVIPLGTTALAWWAGFEGRELGVLFLFFASPTAAAAFVMAKAMGSDETLTANIIAMTTLIASITVTVGVFILRVSGVI
;
A
#
# COMPACT_ATOMS: atom_id res chain seq x y z
N VAL A 1 18.83 -5.46 -6.05
CA VAL A 1 18.21 -6.81 -5.93
C VAL A 1 19.19 -7.89 -6.35
N VAL A 2 19.69 -7.91 -7.59
CA VAL A 2 20.59 -8.97 -8.12
C VAL A 2 21.85 -9.20 -7.25
N ALA A 3 22.47 -8.15 -6.72
CA ALA A 3 23.62 -8.29 -5.82
C ALA A 3 23.24 -8.64 -4.36
N ALA A 4 22.03 -8.30 -3.92
CA ALA A 4 21.57 -8.51 -2.54
C ALA A 4 21.09 -9.95 -2.30
N THR A 5 20.48 -10.58 -3.31
CA THR A 5 19.96 -11.95 -3.24
C THR A 5 21.02 -13.01 -2.90
N PRO A 6 22.21 -13.07 -3.55
CA PRO A 6 23.25 -14.05 -3.18
C PRO A 6 23.86 -13.78 -1.80
N LEU A 7 24.00 -12.51 -1.41
CA LEU A 7 24.52 -12.13 -0.09
C LEU A 7 23.59 -12.59 1.05
N ALA A 8 22.29 -12.42 0.86
CA ALA A 8 21.27 -12.88 1.80
C ALA A 8 21.23 -14.41 1.92
N MET A 9 21.41 -15.14 0.81
CA MET A 9 21.45 -16.60 0.81
C MET A 9 22.70 -17.18 1.49
N LEU A 10 23.85 -16.50 1.41
CA LEU A 10 25.07 -16.92 2.12
C LEU A 10 25.05 -16.60 3.63
N GLY A 11 24.04 -15.87 4.12
CA GLY A 11 23.95 -15.51 5.54
C GLY A 11 25.12 -14.66 6.04
N VAL A 12 25.78 -13.93 5.13
CA VAL A 12 26.94 -13.10 5.48
C VAL A 12 26.45 -11.96 6.37
N GLN A 13 26.83 -12.01 7.64
CA GLN A 13 26.57 -10.93 8.58
C GLN A 13 27.42 -9.73 8.15
N LEU A 14 26.74 -8.72 7.60
CA LEU A 14 27.37 -7.44 7.30
C LEU A 14 27.81 -6.79 8.62
N PRO A 15 28.98 -6.12 8.65
CA PRO A 15 29.43 -5.41 9.83
C PRO A 15 28.46 -4.29 10.20
N ASP A 16 28.35 -3.96 11.49
CA ASP A 16 27.32 -3.06 12.02
C ASP A 16 27.29 -1.68 11.33
N TRP A 17 28.44 -1.16 10.90
CA TRP A 17 28.52 0.11 10.18
C TRP A 17 27.82 0.06 8.80
N ALA A 18 27.88 -1.08 8.11
CA ALA A 18 27.27 -1.27 6.80
C ALA A 18 25.75 -1.41 6.93
N ASN A 19 25.28 -2.16 7.93
CA ASN A 19 23.85 -2.27 8.24
C ASN A 19 23.26 -0.91 8.64
N THR A 20 23.90 -0.22 9.59
CA THR A 20 23.43 1.10 10.05
C THR A 20 23.35 2.11 8.92
N THR A 21 24.35 2.14 8.04
CA THR A 21 24.35 3.02 6.86
C THR A 21 23.23 2.64 5.89
N GLY A 22 23.04 1.35 5.63
CA GLY A 22 21.97 0.83 4.79
C GLY A 22 20.58 1.21 5.30
N ASP A 23 20.35 1.08 6.61
CA ASP A 23 19.09 1.43 7.27
C ASP A 23 18.79 2.93 7.19
N TYR A 24 19.80 3.79 7.31
CA TYR A 24 19.62 5.23 7.08
C TYR A 24 19.19 5.53 5.64
N PHE A 25 19.81 4.90 4.63
CA PHE A 25 19.36 5.08 3.26
C PHE A 25 17.95 4.53 3.04
N ALA A 26 17.64 3.35 3.56
CA ALA A 26 16.33 2.71 3.43
C ALA A 26 15.22 3.57 4.05
N SER A 27 15.43 4.09 5.26
CA SER A 27 14.46 4.92 5.97
C SER A 27 14.18 6.25 5.28
N LEU A 28 15.13 6.80 4.51
CA LEU A 28 14.93 8.03 3.72
C LEU A 28 14.12 7.80 2.44
N THR A 29 14.03 6.57 1.92
CA THR A 29 13.33 6.28 0.67
C THR A 29 11.83 6.58 0.74
N LEU A 30 11.18 6.24 1.85
CA LEU A 30 9.75 6.45 2.03
C LEU A 30 9.39 7.96 2.10
N PRO A 31 10.03 8.79 2.95
CA PRO A 31 9.83 10.24 2.93
C PRO A 31 10.09 10.87 1.57
N LEU A 32 11.19 10.52 0.90
CA LEU A 32 11.51 11.05 -0.43
C LEU A 32 10.45 10.67 -1.46
N ALA A 33 10.00 9.41 -1.46
CA ALA A 33 8.93 8.94 -2.34
C ALA A 33 7.64 9.72 -2.11
N LEU A 34 7.26 9.97 -0.85
CA LEU A 34 6.06 10.76 -0.50
C LEU A 34 6.20 12.23 -0.93
N ILE A 35 7.38 12.84 -0.79
CA ILE A 35 7.66 14.19 -1.30
C ILE A 35 7.51 14.22 -2.82
N CYS A 36 8.06 13.24 -3.54
CA CYS A 36 7.92 13.16 -5.00
C CYS A 36 6.47 12.98 -5.43
N ILE A 37 5.71 12.10 -4.77
CA ILE A 37 4.27 11.90 -5.02
C ILE A 37 3.52 13.22 -4.83
N GLY A 38 3.80 13.95 -3.74
CA GLY A 38 3.19 15.25 -3.46
C GLY A 38 3.55 16.33 -4.48
N ALA A 39 4.81 16.37 -4.93
CA ALA A 39 5.28 17.32 -5.95
C ALA A 39 4.69 17.03 -7.34
N THR A 40 4.49 15.76 -7.68
CA THR A 40 3.85 15.33 -8.94
C THR A 40 2.32 15.41 -8.88
N LEU A 41 1.74 15.67 -7.71
CA LEU A 41 0.30 15.80 -7.53
C LEU A 41 -0.22 17.07 -8.23
N SER A 42 -0.90 16.89 -9.35
CA SER A 42 -1.54 18.00 -10.07
C SER A 42 -3.04 18.01 -9.79
N THR A 43 -3.53 19.10 -9.17
CA THR A 43 -4.97 19.35 -8.94
C THR A 43 -5.77 19.39 -10.25
N ARG A 44 -5.11 19.74 -11.37
CA ARG A 44 -5.71 19.72 -12.71
C ARG A 44 -5.80 18.30 -13.28
N ALA A 45 -4.82 17.43 -12.99
CA ALA A 45 -4.86 16.00 -13.35
C ALA A 45 -5.86 15.23 -12.46
N LEU A 46 -6.02 15.61 -11.20
CA LEU A 46 -7.07 15.10 -10.31
C LEU A 46 -8.49 15.36 -10.84
N ARG A 47 -8.68 16.28 -11.80
CA ARG A 47 -9.98 16.57 -12.44
C ARG A 47 -10.16 15.89 -13.79
N LYS A 48 -9.07 15.41 -14.43
CA LYS A 48 -9.07 14.78 -15.76
C LYS A 48 -8.62 13.32 -15.61
N GLY A 49 -9.58 12.39 -15.53
CA GLY A 49 -9.32 10.96 -15.25
C GLY A 49 -9.71 10.49 -13.84
N TYR A 50 -10.23 11.40 -13.01
CA TYR A 50 -10.70 11.14 -11.64
C TYR A 50 -11.73 10.00 -11.55
N ARG A 51 -12.61 9.87 -12.54
CA ARG A 51 -13.59 8.78 -12.61
C ARG A 51 -12.92 7.41 -12.68
N THR A 52 -11.85 7.27 -13.45
CA THR A 52 -11.08 6.02 -13.59
C THR A 52 -10.23 5.76 -12.35
N ALA A 53 -9.62 6.79 -11.78
CA ALA A 53 -8.85 6.67 -10.55
C ALA A 53 -9.73 6.29 -9.35
N ILE A 54 -10.91 6.91 -9.23
CA ILE A 54 -11.90 6.60 -8.19
C ILE A 54 -12.48 5.20 -8.39
N SER A 55 -12.90 4.83 -9.60
CA SER A 55 -13.46 3.49 -9.84
C SER A 55 -12.43 2.38 -9.59
N ALA A 56 -11.17 2.57 -10.01
CA ALA A 56 -10.09 1.61 -9.74
C ALA A 56 -9.74 1.54 -8.25
N SER A 57 -9.71 2.68 -7.56
CA SER A 57 -9.43 2.74 -6.12
C SER A 57 -10.55 2.10 -5.30
N LEU A 58 -11.82 2.39 -5.61
CA LEU A 58 -12.98 1.75 -4.97
C LEU A 58 -13.05 0.26 -5.26
N ALA A 59 -12.82 -0.16 -6.50
CA ALA A 59 -12.80 -1.57 -6.85
C ALA A 59 -11.73 -2.31 -6.03
N LYS A 60 -10.51 -1.77 -5.96
CA LYS A 60 -9.43 -2.40 -5.19
C LYS A 60 -9.68 -2.36 -3.69
N MET A 61 -10.20 -1.26 -3.17
CA MET A 61 -10.23 -0.99 -1.73
C MET A 61 -11.54 -1.35 -1.04
N VAL A 62 -12.61 -1.65 -1.78
CA VAL A 62 -13.89 -2.09 -1.20
C VAL A 62 -14.19 -3.52 -1.62
N VAL A 63 -14.06 -3.85 -2.90
CA VAL A 63 -14.43 -5.19 -3.39
C VAL A 63 -13.45 -6.25 -2.90
N ILE A 64 -12.15 -5.96 -2.92
CA ILE A 64 -11.13 -6.94 -2.47
C ILE A 64 -11.21 -7.18 -0.96
N PRO A 65 -11.17 -6.17 -0.07
CA PRO A 65 -11.21 -6.46 1.36
C PRO A 65 -12.54 -7.07 1.79
N LEU A 66 -13.70 -6.63 1.27
CA LEU A 66 -14.99 -7.25 1.60
C LEU A 66 -15.11 -8.68 1.05
N GLY A 67 -14.69 -8.91 -0.19
CA GLY A 67 -14.71 -10.25 -0.80
C GLY A 67 -13.77 -11.20 -0.08
N THR A 68 -12.57 -10.75 0.29
CA THR A 68 -11.58 -11.57 1.01
C THR A 68 -11.98 -11.81 2.46
N THR A 69 -12.55 -10.84 3.19
CA THR A 69 -13.08 -11.13 4.54
C THR A 69 -14.28 -12.05 4.50
N ALA A 70 -15.20 -11.92 3.54
CA ALA A 70 -16.33 -12.83 3.40
C ALA A 70 -15.86 -14.27 3.08
N LEU A 71 -14.89 -14.42 2.16
CA LEU A 71 -14.30 -15.71 1.84
C LEU A 71 -13.49 -16.29 3.01
N ALA A 72 -12.72 -15.48 3.73
CA ALA A 72 -11.96 -15.91 4.90
C ALA A 72 -12.90 -16.36 6.04
N TRP A 73 -14.00 -15.65 6.25
CA TRP A 73 -15.02 -16.05 7.21
C TRP A 73 -15.66 -17.39 6.82
N TRP A 74 -15.99 -17.58 5.53
CA TRP A 74 -16.48 -18.88 5.02
C TRP A 74 -15.45 -20.01 5.10
N ALA A 75 -14.16 -19.69 4.98
CA ALA A 75 -13.08 -20.65 5.17
C ALA A 75 -12.81 -20.98 6.66
N GLY A 76 -13.53 -20.37 7.59
CA GLY A 76 -13.45 -20.64 9.03
C GLY A 76 -12.39 -19.81 9.77
N PHE A 77 -11.87 -18.74 9.17
CA PHE A 77 -11.00 -17.79 9.88
C PHE A 77 -11.85 -16.92 10.80
N GLU A 78 -11.45 -16.78 12.07
CA GLU A 78 -12.15 -15.99 13.08
C GLU A 78 -11.18 -15.18 13.94
N GLY A 79 -11.69 -14.11 14.56
CA GLY A 79 -10.92 -13.32 15.51
C GLY A 79 -9.74 -12.62 14.85
N ARG A 80 -8.63 -12.53 15.59
CA ARG A 80 -7.48 -11.69 15.24
C ARG A 80 -6.91 -11.94 13.84
N GLU A 81 -6.95 -13.17 13.33
CA GLU A 81 -6.43 -13.52 12.00
C GLU A 81 -7.22 -12.85 10.89
N LEU A 82 -8.55 -12.83 11.01
CA LEU A 82 -9.44 -12.18 10.05
C LEU A 82 -9.27 -10.65 10.08
N GLY A 83 -9.02 -10.09 11.27
CA GLY A 83 -8.68 -8.66 11.43
C GLY A 83 -7.37 -8.28 10.74
N VAL A 84 -6.32 -9.10 10.86
CA VAL A 84 -5.03 -8.87 10.17
C VAL A 84 -5.17 -9.02 8.66
N LEU A 85 -5.89 -10.04 8.19
CA LEU A 85 -6.21 -10.25 6.77
C LEU A 85 -6.95 -9.05 6.18
N PHE A 86 -8.01 -8.59 6.86
CA PHE A 86 -8.74 -7.39 6.46
C PHE A 86 -7.81 -6.19 6.34
N LEU A 87 -6.99 -5.94 7.36
CA LEU A 87 -6.09 -4.80 7.39
C LEU A 87 -5.05 -4.86 6.26
N PHE A 88 -4.55 -6.06 5.95
CA PHE A 88 -3.61 -6.29 4.87
C PHE A 88 -4.22 -5.95 3.50
N PHE A 89 -5.44 -6.42 3.23
CA PHE A 89 -6.14 -6.13 1.97
C PHE A 89 -6.72 -4.71 1.89
N ALA A 90 -7.04 -4.11 3.04
CA ALA A 90 -7.49 -2.72 3.13
C ALA A 90 -6.33 -1.72 3.10
N SER A 91 -5.07 -2.17 3.14
CA SER A 91 -3.89 -1.31 3.07
C SER A 91 -3.88 -0.50 1.76
N PRO A 92 -3.54 0.81 1.82
CA PRO A 92 -3.43 1.64 0.62
C PRO A 92 -2.31 1.16 -0.32
N THR A 93 -2.33 1.67 -1.55
CA THR A 93 -1.31 1.32 -2.56
C THR A 93 0.07 1.80 -2.11
N ALA A 94 1.08 0.93 -2.23
CA ALA A 94 2.44 1.21 -1.80
C ALA A 94 3.06 2.40 -2.53
N ALA A 95 3.73 3.30 -1.79
CA ALA A 95 4.43 4.46 -2.36
C ALA A 95 5.50 4.08 -3.41
N ALA A 96 6.10 2.89 -3.26
CA ALA A 96 7.08 2.35 -4.22
C ALA A 96 6.50 2.16 -5.64
N ALA A 97 5.17 2.00 -5.78
CA ALA A 97 4.52 1.88 -7.08
C ALA A 97 4.70 3.14 -7.95
N PHE A 98 4.88 4.33 -7.33
CA PHE A 98 5.17 5.57 -8.06
C PHE A 98 6.52 5.50 -8.78
N VAL A 99 7.58 5.14 -8.04
CA VAL A 99 8.93 5.03 -8.60
C VAL A 99 8.98 3.97 -9.69
N MET A 100 8.25 2.86 -9.50
CA MET A 100 8.14 1.79 -10.49
C MET A 100 7.39 2.24 -11.75
N ALA A 101 6.26 2.92 -11.62
CA ALA A 101 5.51 3.46 -12.76
C ALA A 101 6.36 4.44 -13.58
N LYS A 102 7.11 5.32 -12.89
CA LYS A 102 8.06 6.24 -13.52
C LYS A 102 9.16 5.49 -14.27
N ALA A 103 9.77 4.49 -13.65
CA ALA A 103 10.82 3.67 -14.27
C ALA A 103 10.33 2.89 -15.49
N MET A 104 9.05 2.49 -15.52
CA MET A 104 8.42 1.77 -16.63
C MET A 104 7.85 2.69 -17.72
N GLY A 105 8.04 4.01 -17.63
CA GLY A 105 7.49 4.97 -18.60
C GLY A 105 5.96 5.08 -18.57
N SER A 106 5.32 4.67 -17.47
CA SER A 106 3.88 4.80 -17.25
C SER A 106 3.50 6.21 -16.81
N ASP A 107 2.20 6.51 -16.75
CA ASP A 107 1.70 7.80 -16.29
C ASP A 107 1.95 7.98 -14.77
N GLU A 108 3.04 8.67 -14.45
CA GLU A 108 3.46 8.99 -13.08
C GLU A 108 2.45 9.90 -12.36
N THR A 109 1.77 10.78 -13.10
CA THR A 109 0.79 11.72 -12.52
C THR A 109 -0.49 10.99 -12.12
N LEU A 110 -0.98 10.08 -12.98
CA LEU A 110 -2.12 9.23 -12.67
C LEU A 110 -1.81 8.30 -11.50
N THR A 111 -0.60 7.72 -11.47
CA THR A 111 -0.16 6.83 -10.39
C THR A 111 -0.09 7.56 -9.05
N ALA A 112 0.50 8.76 -9.02
CA ALA A 112 0.54 9.61 -7.81
C ALA A 112 -0.87 9.94 -7.30
N ASN A 113 -1.80 10.27 -8.20
CA ASN A 113 -3.21 10.52 -7.85
C ASN A 113 -3.91 9.29 -7.27
N ILE A 114 -3.68 8.09 -7.81
CA ILE A 114 -4.24 6.84 -7.28
C ILE A 114 -3.70 6.59 -5.87
N ILE A 115 -2.39 6.74 -5.65
CA ILE A 115 -1.79 6.56 -4.32
C ILE A 115 -2.45 7.52 -3.32
N ALA A 116 -2.47 8.81 -3.61
CA ALA A 116 -3.08 9.82 -2.74
C ALA A 116 -4.56 9.52 -2.43
N MET A 117 -5.35 9.16 -3.46
CA MET A 117 -6.76 8.79 -3.28
C MET A 117 -6.93 7.54 -2.43
N THR A 118 -6.15 6.48 -2.68
CA THR A 118 -6.23 5.26 -1.87
C THR A 118 -5.81 5.51 -0.43
N THR A 119 -4.83 6.39 -0.15
CA THR A 119 -4.45 6.75 1.22
C THR A 119 -5.57 7.51 1.94
N LEU A 120 -6.23 8.46 1.27
CA LEU A 120 -7.37 9.18 1.83
C LEU A 120 -8.55 8.24 2.10
N ILE A 121 -8.92 7.41 1.12
CA ILE A 121 -10.01 6.44 1.24
C ILE A 121 -9.67 5.39 2.32
N ALA A 122 -8.41 4.94 2.42
CA ALA A 122 -7.96 3.98 3.44
C ALA A 122 -8.30 4.43 4.84
N SER A 123 -8.04 5.70 5.18
CA SER A 123 -8.31 6.21 6.52
C SER A 123 -9.77 6.02 6.93
N ILE A 124 -10.70 6.18 6.00
CA ILE A 124 -12.14 6.00 6.22
C ILE A 124 -12.49 4.51 6.17
N THR A 125 -12.08 3.80 5.12
CA THR A 125 -12.43 2.39 4.89
C THR A 125 -11.89 1.47 5.97
N VAL A 126 -10.64 1.66 6.40
CA VAL A 126 -10.03 0.88 7.48
C VAL A 126 -10.75 1.16 8.80
N THR A 127 -10.98 2.43 9.13
CA THR A 127 -11.67 2.80 10.39
C THR A 127 -13.07 2.22 10.45
N VAL A 128 -13.87 2.41 9.39
CA VAL A 128 -15.24 1.92 9.31
C VAL A 128 -15.28 0.39 9.22
N GLY A 129 -14.42 -0.22 8.42
CA GLY A 129 -14.38 -1.67 8.22
C GLY A 129 -13.96 -2.43 9.48
N VAL A 130 -12.94 -1.97 10.19
CA VAL A 130 -12.55 -2.53 11.50
C VAL A 130 -13.67 -2.33 12.53
N PHE A 131 -14.32 -1.16 12.54
CA PHE A 131 -15.44 -0.90 13.45
C PHE A 131 -16.62 -1.85 13.20
N ILE A 132 -17.02 -2.06 11.94
CA ILE A 132 -18.09 -2.99 11.58
C ILE A 132 -17.72 -4.41 11.99
N LEU A 133 -16.53 -4.87 11.63
CA LEU A 133 -16.06 -6.22 11.95
C LEU A 133 -16.07 -6.49 13.46
N ARG A 134 -15.67 -5.49 14.27
CA ARG A 134 -15.71 -5.54 15.73
C ARG A 134 -17.13 -5.54 16.30
N VAL A 135 -18.03 -4.71 15.76
CA VAL A 135 -19.44 -4.67 16.20
C VAL A 135 -20.19 -5.95 15.82
N SER A 136 -19.85 -6.58 14.69
CA SER A 136 -20.40 -7.87 14.30
C SER A 136 -19.87 -9.07 15.10
N GLY A 137 -18.90 -8.86 16.00
CA GLY A 137 -18.31 -9.93 16.82
C GLY A 137 -17.44 -10.92 16.04
N VAL A 138 -17.01 -10.57 14.82
CA VAL A 138 -16.16 -11.41 13.96
C VAL A 138 -14.66 -11.26 14.34
N ILE A 139 -14.31 -10.16 15.02
CA ILE A 139 -13.00 -9.85 15.63
C ILE A 139 -13.17 -9.22 17.02
#